data_AF-A0A1L9GY48-F1
#
_entry.id   AF-A0A1L9GY48-F1
#
_cell.length_a   1.000
_cell.length_b   1.000
_cell.length_c   1.000
_cell.angle_alpha   90.00
_cell.angle_beta   90.00
_cell.angle_gamma   90.00
#
_symmetry.space_group_name_H-M   'P 1'
#
loop_
_entity.id
_entity.type
_entity.pdbx_description
1 polymer ?
#
loop_
_entity_poly.entity_id
_entity_poly.type
_entity_poly.pdbx_seq_one_letter_code
_entity_poly.pdbx_strand_id
1 'polypeptide(L)'
;MFTYFILKTLQIGLAGLITAVQINPLMPIDLSNTPATLKSEPPRALTSIEKIIVSTSTKYGLDTEMVLRIAKCESSLRQFDTEGKLIRGKVNPQDVGVFQINERYHLKLSEEMGFDIYSLEGNIDYALWLMKNGGNRHWNSSRSCWQEVIVKNDDASDKTSDSRLLSVVK
;
A
#
# COMPACT_ATOMS: atom_id res chain seq x y z
N MET A 1 20.43 44.26 48.53
CA MET A 1 19.02 44.61 48.79
C MET A 1 18.22 43.33 48.63
N PHE A 2 17.82 42.71 49.75
CA PHE A 2 17.09 41.44 49.84
C PHE A 2 15.61 41.63 49.54
N THR A 3 14.96 40.62 48.94
CA THR A 3 13.62 40.03 49.26
C THR A 3 13.19 39.16 48.06
N TYR A 4 13.36 37.83 48.08
CA TYR A 4 12.41 36.82 48.54
C TYR A 4 10.95 37.07 48.14
N PHE A 5 10.44 36.29 47.18
CA PHE A 5 9.00 36.04 47.03
C PHE A 5 8.73 34.54 46.85
N ILE A 6 7.66 34.15 47.52
CA ILE A 6 7.38 32.87 48.15
C ILE A 6 6.70 31.88 47.18
N LEU A 7 7.14 30.62 47.22
CA LEU A 7 6.38 29.47 46.70
C LEU A 7 5.05 29.32 47.46
N LYS A 8 3.93 29.22 46.75
CA LYS A 8 2.70 28.61 47.26
C LYS A 8 2.38 27.37 46.45
N THR A 9 2.66 26.22 47.04
CA THR A 9 2.14 24.91 46.64
C THR A 9 0.64 24.87 46.92
N LEU A 10 -0.17 24.57 45.90
CA LEU A 10 -1.59 24.26 46.06
C LEU A 10 -1.75 22.74 46.04
N GLN A 11 -1.97 22.17 47.22
CA GLN A 11 -2.37 20.79 47.42
C GLN A 11 -3.88 20.71 47.19
N ILE A 12 -4.33 19.99 46.16
CA ILE A 12 -5.74 19.60 46.01
C ILE A 12 -5.77 18.07 45.99
N GLY A 13 -6.16 17.49 47.12
CA GLY A 13 -6.56 16.10 47.18
C GLY A 13 -8.05 15.99 46.85
N LEU A 14 -8.42 15.05 45.99
CA LEU A 14 -9.76 14.47 45.98
C LEU A 14 -9.66 13.00 45.58
N ALA A 15 -10.04 12.16 46.53
CA ALA A 15 -10.27 10.73 46.37
C ALA A 15 -11.50 10.51 45.47
N GLY A 16 -11.40 9.58 44.51
CA GLY A 16 -12.48 9.26 43.58
C GLY A 16 -12.56 7.76 43.31
N LEU A 17 -13.45 7.10 44.06
CA LEU A 17 -14.25 5.91 43.75
C LEU A 17 -13.68 4.87 42.76
N ILE A 18 -13.12 3.79 43.32
CA ILE A 18 -12.97 2.51 42.61
C ILE A 18 -14.36 1.87 42.52
N THR A 19 -15.04 2.01 41.38
CA THR A 19 -16.20 1.16 41.09
C THR A 19 -15.69 -0.25 40.79
N ALA A 20 -16.13 -1.24 41.57
CA ALA A 20 -15.87 -2.64 41.28
C ALA A 20 -16.41 -2.99 39.89
N VAL A 21 -15.51 -3.28 38.95
CA VAL A 21 -15.87 -3.83 37.64
C VAL A 21 -16.27 -5.28 37.86
N GLN A 22 -17.56 -5.57 37.67
CA GLN A 22 -18.08 -6.92 37.71
C GLN A 22 -17.56 -7.70 36.51
N ILE A 23 -16.50 -8.49 36.72
CA ILE A 23 -15.99 -9.41 35.72
C ILE A 23 -17.01 -10.55 35.52
N ASN A 24 -17.71 -10.54 34.39
CA ASN A 24 -18.51 -11.69 33.96
C ASN A 24 -17.56 -12.88 33.70
N PRO A 25 -17.91 -14.11 34.13
CA PRO A 25 -17.09 -15.27 33.86
C PRO A 25 -16.97 -15.49 32.35
N LEU A 26 -15.73 -15.59 31.88
CA LEU A 26 -15.38 -15.90 30.51
C LEU A 26 -15.99 -17.26 30.13
N MET A 27 -16.79 -17.27 29.07
CA MET A 27 -17.29 -18.51 28.47
C MET A 27 -16.10 -19.30 27.90
N PRO A 28 -16.07 -20.63 28.01
CA PRO A 28 -15.04 -21.43 27.36
C PRO A 28 -15.16 -21.28 25.84
N ILE A 29 -14.06 -20.90 25.19
CA ILE A 29 -13.94 -20.86 23.74
C ILE A 29 -14.04 -22.31 23.25
N ASP A 30 -15.11 -22.62 22.51
CA ASP A 30 -15.28 -23.90 21.84
C ASP A 30 -14.31 -23.99 20.64
N LEU A 31 -13.17 -24.65 20.86
CA LEU A 31 -12.13 -24.86 19.85
C LEU A 31 -12.51 -25.90 18.77
N SER A 32 -13.71 -26.49 18.82
CA SER A 32 -14.08 -27.61 17.94
C SER A 32 -14.50 -27.20 16.52
N ASN A 33 -14.74 -25.90 16.27
CA ASN A 33 -15.15 -25.39 14.95
C ASN A 33 -14.07 -24.55 14.29
N THR A 34 -12.82 -25.02 14.31
CA THR A 34 -11.76 -24.45 13.46
C THR A 34 -11.97 -24.97 12.03
N PRO A 35 -12.45 -24.15 11.07
CA PRO A 35 -12.49 -24.59 9.68
C PRO A 35 -11.08 -24.94 9.22
N ALA A 36 -10.97 -26.11 8.61
CA ALA A 36 -9.74 -26.72 8.14
C ALA A 36 -8.83 -25.72 7.40
N THR A 37 -7.67 -25.49 8.00
CA THR A 37 -6.37 -25.35 7.31
C THR A 37 -6.43 -24.87 5.86
N LEU A 38 -6.51 -23.55 5.69
CA LEU A 38 -5.85 -22.90 4.55
C LEU A 38 -4.36 -23.22 4.70
N LYS A 39 -3.87 -24.18 3.91
CA LYS A 39 -2.44 -24.53 3.86
C LYS A 39 -1.68 -23.25 3.53
N SER A 40 -1.08 -22.61 4.53
CA SER A 40 -0.14 -21.53 4.30
C SER A 40 1.11 -22.15 3.68
N GLU A 41 1.26 -21.98 2.36
CA GLU A 41 2.54 -22.22 1.72
C GLU A 41 3.62 -21.38 2.42
N PRO A 42 4.86 -21.89 2.54
CA PRO A 42 5.95 -21.11 3.11
C PRO A 42 6.09 -19.78 2.34
N PRO A 43 6.36 -18.66 3.02
CA PRO A 43 6.41 -17.35 2.38
C PRO A 43 7.40 -17.38 1.22
N ARG A 44 6.87 -17.17 0.01
CA ARG A 44 7.65 -17.18 -1.24
C ARG A 44 8.80 -16.18 -1.12
N ALA A 45 10.02 -16.63 -1.42
CA ALA A 45 11.18 -15.74 -1.48
C ALA A 45 11.02 -14.70 -2.59
N LEU A 46 11.31 -13.43 -2.28
CA LEU A 46 11.27 -12.34 -3.26
C LEU A 46 12.34 -12.51 -4.33
N THR A 47 11.95 -12.30 -5.58
CA THR A 47 12.84 -12.17 -6.74
C THR A 47 13.71 -10.91 -6.63
N SER A 48 14.76 -10.83 -7.46
CA SER A 48 15.64 -9.66 -7.50
C SER A 48 14.88 -8.36 -7.85
N ILE A 49 13.95 -8.40 -8.82
CA ILE A 49 13.13 -7.24 -9.19
C ILE A 49 12.22 -6.83 -8.05
N GLU A 50 11.53 -7.78 -7.40
CA GLU A 50 10.66 -7.47 -6.26
C GLU A 50 11.45 -6.83 -5.11
N LYS A 51 12.68 -7.30 -4.84
CA LYS A 51 13.57 -6.68 -3.82
C LYS A 51 13.92 -5.24 -4.15
N ILE A 52 14.24 -4.93 -5.42
CA ILE A 52 14.54 -3.56 -5.85
C ILE A 52 13.29 -2.69 -5.73
N ILE A 53 12.12 -3.18 -6.14
CA ILE A 53 10.86 -2.44 -6.00
C ILE A 53 10.56 -2.16 -4.53
N VAL A 54 10.73 -3.14 -3.64
CA VAL A 54 10.48 -2.99 -2.19
C VAL A 54 11.43 -1.97 -1.57
N SER A 55 12.74 -2.06 -1.86
CA SER A 55 13.72 -1.13 -1.29
C SER A 55 13.50 0.30 -1.82
N THR A 56 13.24 0.46 -3.11
CA THR A 56 12.96 1.76 -3.71
C THR A 56 11.63 2.32 -3.22
N SER A 57 10.58 1.50 -3.07
CA SER A 57 9.28 1.94 -2.52
C SER A 57 9.46 2.51 -1.11
N THR A 58 10.26 1.83 -0.28
CA THR A 58 10.61 2.29 1.07
C THR A 58 11.36 3.63 1.03
N LYS A 59 12.34 3.78 0.12
CA LYS A 59 13.08 5.04 -0.08
C LYS A 59 12.17 6.22 -0.44
N TYR A 60 11.15 6.00 -1.28
CA TYR A 60 10.18 7.05 -1.65
C TYR A 60 9.03 7.23 -0.63
N GLY A 61 8.89 6.32 0.33
CA GLY A 61 7.79 6.29 1.29
C GLY A 61 6.44 5.99 0.62
N LEU A 62 6.42 5.00 -0.26
CA LEU A 62 5.24 4.54 -0.99
C LEU A 62 4.73 3.20 -0.42
N ASP A 63 3.44 2.92 -0.61
CA ASP A 63 2.86 1.62 -0.29
C ASP A 63 3.42 0.54 -1.22
N THR A 64 4.34 -0.27 -0.68
CA THR A 64 5.02 -1.35 -1.40
C THR A 64 4.05 -2.36 -2.03
N GLU A 65 2.93 -2.67 -1.38
CA GLU A 65 1.96 -3.63 -1.92
C GLU A 65 1.30 -3.05 -3.18
N MET A 66 0.87 -1.80 -3.12
CA MET A 66 0.34 -1.09 -4.27
C MET A 66 1.33 -0.99 -5.42
N VAL A 67 2.59 -0.65 -5.14
CA VAL A 67 3.64 -0.54 -6.16
C VAL A 67 3.91 -1.89 -6.84
N LEU A 68 4.02 -2.97 -6.06
CA LEU A 68 4.19 -4.32 -6.61
C LEU A 68 3.01 -4.75 -7.47
N ARG A 69 1.77 -4.42 -7.05
CA ARG A 69 0.55 -4.72 -7.81
C ARG A 69 0.53 -3.98 -9.14
N ILE A 70 0.88 -2.69 -9.16
CA ILE A 70 1.00 -1.93 -10.41
C ILE A 70 2.06 -2.58 -11.33
N ALA A 71 3.28 -2.81 -10.84
CA ALA A 71 4.33 -3.43 -11.65
C ALA A 71 3.95 -4.82 -12.19
N LYS A 72 3.18 -5.60 -11.41
CA LYS A 72 2.64 -6.88 -11.84
C LYS A 72 1.62 -6.72 -12.97
N CYS A 73 0.70 -5.77 -12.86
CA CYS A 73 -0.30 -5.47 -13.87
C CYS A 73 0.33 -4.95 -15.17
N GLU A 74 1.39 -4.15 -15.08
CA GLU A 74 2.05 -3.55 -16.26
C GLU A 74 2.86 -4.56 -17.06
N SER A 75 3.68 -5.37 -16.40
CA SER A 75 4.69 -6.20 -17.10
C SER A 75 4.80 -7.63 -16.58
N SER A 76 4.04 -7.97 -15.54
CA SER A 76 4.25 -9.14 -14.70
C SER A 76 5.61 -9.15 -14.00
N LEU A 77 6.08 -7.98 -13.54
CA LEU A 77 7.36 -7.77 -12.85
C LEU A 77 8.58 -8.08 -13.74
N ARG A 78 8.58 -7.60 -14.99
CA ARG A 78 9.67 -7.84 -15.95
C ARG A 78 10.09 -6.56 -16.67
N GLN A 79 11.39 -6.32 -16.75
CA GLN A 79 11.96 -5.28 -17.61
C GLN A 79 12.25 -5.80 -19.02
N PHE A 80 12.78 -7.03 -19.10
CA PHE A 80 13.22 -7.66 -20.32
C PHE A 80 12.43 -8.97 -20.57
N ASP A 81 12.30 -9.35 -21.83
CA ASP A 81 11.76 -10.65 -22.22
C ASP A 81 12.77 -11.79 -22.03
N THR A 82 12.41 -12.99 -22.45
CA THR A 82 13.25 -14.20 -22.32
C THR A 82 14.52 -14.15 -23.16
N GLU A 83 14.58 -13.26 -24.16
CA GLU A 83 15.74 -13.05 -25.02
C GLU A 83 16.60 -11.87 -24.54
N GLY A 84 16.23 -11.22 -23.42
CA GLY A 84 16.92 -10.07 -22.87
C GLY A 84 16.57 -8.75 -23.57
N LYS A 85 15.57 -8.74 -24.45
CA LYS A 85 15.12 -7.50 -25.11
C LYS A 85 14.15 -6.75 -24.20
N LEU A 86 14.26 -5.42 -24.22
CA LEU A 86 13.36 -4.53 -23.47
C LEU A 86 11.89 -4.81 -23.84
N ILE A 87 11.06 -5.03 -22.83
CA ILE A 87 9.63 -5.22 -23.01
C ILE A 87 8.98 -3.90 -23.46
N ARG A 88 8.16 -4.01 -24.50
CA ARG A 88 7.32 -2.93 -25.01
C ARG A 88 5.84 -3.30 -24.93
N GLY A 89 5.01 -2.30 -24.72
CA GLY A 89 3.56 -2.46 -24.63
C GLY A 89 2.97 -3.07 -25.90
N LYS A 90 1.99 -3.95 -25.72
CA LYS A 90 1.28 -4.60 -26.84
C LYS A 90 0.39 -3.64 -27.63
N VAL A 91 -0.26 -2.71 -26.90
CA VAL A 91 -1.18 -1.72 -27.48
C VAL A 91 -0.42 -0.48 -27.92
N ASN A 92 0.45 0.04 -27.05
CA ASN A 92 1.34 1.13 -27.38
C ASN A 92 2.80 0.68 -27.24
N PRO A 93 3.56 0.57 -28.35
CA PRO A 93 4.96 0.15 -28.30
C PRO A 93 5.86 1.18 -27.59
N GLN A 94 5.35 2.38 -27.29
CA GLN A 94 6.06 3.40 -26.52
C GLN A 94 6.04 3.17 -25.01
N ASP A 95 5.27 2.21 -24.50
CA ASP A 95 5.28 1.83 -23.09
C ASP A 95 6.43 0.86 -22.83
N VAL A 96 7.38 1.20 -21.95
CA VAL A 96 8.62 0.43 -21.78
C VAL A 96 8.85 -0.11 -20.37
N GLY A 97 9.39 -1.32 -20.30
CA GLY A 97 9.95 -1.90 -19.08
C GLY A 97 8.92 -2.30 -18.03
N VAL A 98 9.39 -2.44 -16.79
CA VAL A 98 8.65 -3.05 -15.68
C VAL A 98 7.40 -2.26 -15.26
N PHE A 99 7.45 -0.93 -15.37
CA PHE A 99 6.30 -0.04 -15.12
C PHE A 99 5.64 0.49 -16.39
N GLN A 100 6.01 -0.03 -17.57
CA GLN A 100 5.40 0.37 -18.86
C GLN A 100 5.32 1.91 -19.02
N ILE A 101 6.42 2.60 -18.71
CA ILE A 101 6.49 4.06 -18.79
C ILE A 101 6.39 4.50 -20.25
N ASN A 102 5.48 5.41 -20.56
CA ASN A 102 5.25 5.87 -21.91
C ASN A 102 6.31 6.89 -22.37
N GLU A 103 7.12 6.53 -23.37
CA GLU A 103 8.22 7.37 -23.90
C GLU A 103 7.73 8.76 -24.35
N ARG A 104 6.55 8.86 -24.99
CA ARG A 104 6.03 10.12 -25.53
C ARG A 104 5.84 11.18 -24.44
N TYR A 105 5.42 10.78 -23.24
CA TYR A 105 5.11 11.70 -22.16
C TYR A 105 6.27 11.88 -21.19
N HIS A 106 7.14 10.88 -21.08
CA HIS A 106 8.05 10.77 -19.95
C HIS A 106 9.53 10.73 -20.31
N LEU A 107 9.90 10.39 -21.54
CA LEU A 107 11.32 10.22 -21.92
C LEU A 107 12.14 11.50 -21.68
N LYS A 108 11.67 12.63 -22.22
CA LYS A 108 12.38 13.90 -22.08
C LYS A 108 12.59 14.28 -20.61
N LEU A 109 11.54 14.18 -19.80
CA LEU A 109 11.62 14.55 -18.38
C LEU A 109 12.49 13.56 -17.60
N SER A 110 12.43 12.27 -17.89
CA SER A 110 13.30 11.28 -17.23
C SER A 110 14.77 11.55 -17.52
N GLU A 111 15.11 11.88 -18.78
CA GLU A 111 16.48 12.20 -19.17
C GLU A 111 16.98 13.49 -18.50
N GLU A 112 16.16 14.55 -18.47
CA GLU A 112 16.47 15.81 -17.79
C GLU A 112 16.73 15.61 -16.28
N MET A 113 16.11 14.59 -15.69
CA MET A 113 16.30 14.21 -14.29
C MET A 113 17.40 13.17 -14.06
N GLY A 114 18.02 12.64 -15.13
CA GLY A 114 19.09 11.65 -15.05
C GLY A 114 18.63 10.20 -14.88
N PHE A 115 17.38 9.89 -15.17
CA PHE A 115 16.87 8.52 -15.18
C PHE A 115 16.95 7.90 -16.58
N ASP A 116 17.42 6.66 -16.66
CA ASP A 116 17.31 5.83 -17.87
C ASP A 116 16.13 4.86 -17.74
N ILE A 117 15.00 5.19 -18.36
CA ILE A 117 13.78 4.36 -18.32
C ILE A 117 13.90 3.04 -19.08
N TYR A 118 14.99 2.81 -19.81
CA TYR A 118 15.29 1.55 -20.49
C TYR A 118 16.06 0.58 -19.60
N SER A 119 16.78 1.08 -18.59
CA SER A 119 17.37 0.26 -17.52
C SER A 119 16.32 -0.22 -16.52
N LEU A 120 16.60 -1.30 -15.78
CA LEU A 120 15.71 -1.79 -14.74
C LEU A 120 15.59 -0.77 -13.60
N GLU A 121 16.72 -0.29 -13.10
CA GLU A 121 16.80 0.63 -11.96
C GLU A 121 16.17 1.98 -12.31
N GLY A 122 16.49 2.55 -13.48
CA GLY A 122 15.94 3.84 -13.89
C GLY A 122 14.45 3.77 -14.22
N ASN A 123 13.94 2.65 -14.76
CA ASN A 123 12.49 2.45 -14.93
C ASN A 123 11.76 2.43 -13.58
N ILE A 124 12.30 1.70 -12.59
CA ILE A 124 11.75 1.63 -11.24
C ILE A 124 11.82 3.01 -10.55
N ASP A 125 13.00 3.63 -10.49
CA ASP A 125 13.19 4.91 -9.80
C ASP A 125 12.29 6.01 -10.39
N TYR A 126 12.19 6.11 -11.72
CA TYR A 126 11.35 7.11 -12.36
C TYR A 126 9.85 6.86 -12.13
N ALA A 127 9.39 5.61 -12.21
CA ALA A 127 8.01 5.26 -11.90
C ALA A 127 7.64 5.63 -10.46
N LEU A 128 8.50 5.33 -9.49
CA LEU A 128 8.24 5.65 -8.09
C LEU A 128 8.32 7.15 -7.83
N TRP A 129 9.18 7.87 -8.54
CA TRP A 129 9.15 9.33 -8.55
C TRP A 129 7.81 9.87 -9.07
N LEU A 130 7.27 9.33 -10.17
CA LEU A 130 5.93 9.70 -10.67
C LEU A 130 4.84 9.41 -9.64
N MET A 131 4.84 8.25 -8.99
CA MET A 131 3.88 7.91 -7.94
C MET A 131 3.97 8.87 -6.75
N LYS A 132 5.19 9.23 -6.34
CA LYS A 132 5.41 10.17 -5.23
C LYS A 132 4.84 11.56 -5.52
N ASN A 133 5.00 12.04 -6.76
CA ASN A 133 4.63 13.41 -7.12
C ASN A 133 3.22 13.52 -7.73
N GLY A 134 2.68 12.42 -8.24
CA GLY A 134 1.45 12.42 -9.02
C GLY A 134 0.43 11.34 -8.64
N GLY A 135 0.78 10.46 -7.70
CA GLY A 135 0.01 9.25 -7.40
C GLY A 135 -0.04 8.29 -8.59
N ASN A 136 -1.00 7.37 -8.55
CA ASN A 136 -1.04 6.23 -9.49
C ASN A 136 -1.76 6.55 -10.81
N ARG A 137 -2.10 7.83 -11.08
CA ARG A 137 -2.89 8.23 -12.26
C ARG A 137 -2.23 7.88 -13.60
N HIS A 138 -0.90 7.76 -13.61
CA HIS A 138 -0.11 7.41 -14.80
C HIS A 138 -0.40 5.97 -15.28
N TRP A 139 -0.96 5.13 -14.40
CA TRP A 139 -1.34 3.74 -14.68
C TRP A 139 -2.87 3.54 -14.65
N ASN A 140 -3.65 4.59 -14.93
CA ASN A 140 -5.11 4.49 -14.94
C ASN A 140 -5.65 3.51 -16.00
N SER A 141 -4.91 3.25 -17.08
CA SER A 141 -5.27 2.28 -18.12
C SER A 141 -5.37 0.84 -17.59
N SER A 142 -4.56 0.50 -16.58
CA SER A 142 -4.53 -0.81 -15.92
C SER A 142 -5.22 -0.81 -14.57
N ARG A 143 -5.98 0.25 -14.24
CA ARG A 143 -6.61 0.45 -12.92
C ARG A 143 -7.48 -0.69 -12.45
N SER A 144 -8.21 -1.33 -13.36
CA SER A 144 -9.03 -2.51 -13.03
C SER A 144 -8.20 -3.69 -12.50
N CYS A 145 -6.92 -3.79 -12.88
CA CYS A 145 -6.01 -4.86 -12.43
C CYS A 145 -5.43 -4.55 -11.04
N TRP A 146 -4.96 -3.32 -10.80
CA TRP A 146 -4.29 -2.97 -9.54
C TRP A 146 -5.18 -2.29 -8.51
N GLN A 147 -6.46 -2.03 -8.77
CA GLN A 147 -7.36 -1.43 -7.78
C GLN A 147 -8.28 -2.45 -7.09
N GLU A 148 -7.98 -3.75 -7.17
CA GLU A 148 -8.74 -4.75 -6.40
C GLU A 148 -8.83 -4.33 -4.92
N VAL A 149 -10.06 -4.29 -4.44
CA VAL A 149 -10.38 -4.04 -3.04
C VAL A 149 -9.98 -5.31 -2.30
N ILE A 150 -8.97 -5.23 -1.44
CA ILE A 150 -8.77 -6.25 -0.42
C ILE A 150 -10.00 -6.15 0.48
N VAL A 151 -11.02 -6.96 0.21
CA VAL A 151 -12.12 -7.16 1.16
C VAL A 151 -11.50 -7.91 2.32
N LYS A 152 -11.04 -7.17 3.32
CA LYS A 152 -10.76 -7.77 4.61
C LYS A 152 -12.10 -8.23 5.16
N ASN A 153 -12.34 -9.53 5.11
CA ASN A 153 -13.37 -10.15 5.94
C ASN A 153 -12.85 -10.16 7.38
N ASP A 154 -12.71 -8.97 7.95
CA ASP A 154 -12.56 -8.79 9.38
C ASP A 154 -14.01 -8.75 9.91
N ASP A 155 -14.38 -9.80 10.62
CA ASP A 155 -15.62 -9.94 11.42
C ASP A 155 -16.94 -10.19 10.67
N ALA A 156 -17.24 -11.48 10.49
CA ALA A 156 -18.62 -11.95 10.43
C ALA A 156 -19.24 -11.97 11.84
N SER A 157 -19.68 -10.82 12.36
CA SER A 157 -20.80 -10.73 13.32
C SER A 157 -21.24 -9.29 13.61
N ASP A 158 -22.07 -8.69 12.75
CA ASP A 158 -23.13 -7.84 13.27
C ASP A 158 -24.36 -7.90 12.37
N LYS A 159 -25.51 -8.08 13.01
CA LYS A 159 -26.80 -8.21 12.35
C LYS A 159 -27.47 -6.83 12.31
N THR A 160 -28.14 -6.57 11.18
CA THR A 160 -29.37 -5.75 11.04
C THR A 160 -29.23 -4.22 10.94
N SER A 161 -30.20 -3.66 10.18
CA SER A 161 -30.60 -2.24 9.96
C SER A 161 -29.91 -1.54 8.79
N ASP A 162 -30.54 -1.56 7.60
CA ASP A 162 -31.55 -0.60 7.12
C ASP A 162 -30.96 0.77 6.74
N SER A 163 -30.92 1.02 5.43
CA SER A 163 -31.25 2.35 4.92
C SER A 163 -31.73 2.25 3.48
N ARG A 164 -33.04 2.39 3.32
CA ARG A 164 -33.68 2.86 2.10
C ARG A 164 -33.09 4.21 1.64
N LEU A 165 -33.05 4.35 0.31
CA LEU A 165 -33.25 5.57 -0.49
C LEU A 165 -32.13 6.61 -0.59
N LEU A 166 -31.61 6.75 -1.83
CA LEU A 166 -31.86 7.85 -2.78
C LEU A 166 -31.03 7.52 -4.05
N SER A 167 -31.61 6.93 -5.10
CA SER A 167 -32.29 7.55 -6.25
C SER A 167 -31.45 8.53 -7.10
N VAL A 168 -31.75 8.55 -8.42
CA VAL A 168 -31.52 9.60 -9.43
C VAL A 168 -30.58 9.22 -10.61
N VAL A 169 -31.24 8.78 -11.70
CA VAL A 169 -31.04 9.17 -13.12
C VAL A 169 -29.87 8.54 -13.90
N LYS A 170 -30.20 7.52 -14.70
CA LYS A 170 -30.33 7.65 -16.17
C LYS A 170 -31.13 6.50 -16.76
#